data_AF-A0A0J7XFX1-F1
#
_entry.id   AF-A0A0J7XFX1-F1
#
_cell.length_a   1.000
_cell.length_b   1.000
_cell.length_c   1.000
_cell.angle_alpha   90.00
_cell.angle_beta   90.00
_cell.angle_gamma   90.00
#
_symmetry.space_group_name_H-M   'P 1'
#
loop_
_entity.id
_entity.type
_entity.pdbx_description
1 polymer ?
#
loop_
_entity_poly.entity_id
_entity_poly.type
_entity_poly.pdbx_seq_one_letter_code
_entity_poly.pdbx_strand_id
1 'polypeptide(L)'
;MMRVFFQIAYFVVGIVQFFAVWDGAEHFLGAESFIGKAFAFVASLFVTYIPLLGSALGVYGATNVWDWSITKSLLLFFWYVPVYILFIGYGFIADRK
;
A
#
# COMPACT_ATOMS: atom_id res chain seq x y z
N MET A 1 -22.27 6.47 12.44
CA MET A 1 -21.07 7.35 12.54
C MET A 1 -19.78 6.55 12.39
N MET A 2 -19.53 5.52 13.21
CA MET A 2 -18.29 4.72 13.16
C MET A 2 -17.98 4.09 11.79
N ARG A 3 -18.97 3.52 11.09
CA ARG A 3 -18.79 2.96 9.74
C ARG A 3 -18.28 3.99 8.72
N VAL A 4 -18.87 5.19 8.72
CA VAL A 4 -18.50 6.27 7.78
C VAL A 4 -17.07 6.74 8.04
N PHE A 5 -16.68 6.85 9.31
CA PHE A 5 -15.31 7.18 9.68
C PHE A 5 -14.30 6.17 9.10
N PHE A 6 -14.53 4.87 9.26
CA PHE A 6 -13.63 3.85 8.70
C PHE A 6 -13.60 3.86 7.18
N GLN A 7 -14.72 4.13 6.51
CA GLN A 7 -14.75 4.24 5.05
C GLN A 7 -13.92 5.43 4.55
N ILE A 8 -14.05 6.58 5.19
CA ILE A 8 -13.24 7.77 4.87
C ILE A 8 -11.77 7.48 5.15
N ALA A 9 -11.44 6.92 6.32
CA ALA A 9 -10.07 6.57 6.67
C ALA A 9 -9.46 5.60 5.66
N TYR A 10 -10.19 4.55 5.27
CA TYR A 10 -9.75 3.58 4.27
C TYR A 10 -9.50 4.24 2.91
N PHE A 11 -10.39 5.14 2.47
CA PHE A 11 -10.22 5.87 1.22
C PHE A 11 -9.00 6.79 1.24
N VAL A 12 -8.82 7.58 2.32
CA VAL A 12 -7.67 8.47 2.48
C VAL A 12 -6.36 7.68 2.54
N VAL A 13 -6.32 6.59 3.31
CA VAL A 13 -5.17 5.70 3.39
C VAL A 13 -4.83 5.10 2.02
N GLY A 14 -5.84 4.67 1.25
CA GLY A 14 -5.64 4.16 -0.10
C GLY A 14 -5.02 5.19 -1.05
N ILE A 15 -5.45 6.47 -0.96
CA ILE A 15 -4.84 7.56 -1.73
C ILE A 15 -3.38 7.74 -1.33
N VAL A 16 -3.08 7.79 -0.03
CA VAL A 16 -1.69 7.93 0.47
C VAL A 16 -0.83 6.76 -0.01
N GLN A 17 -1.35 5.53 0.08
CA GLN A 17 -0.66 4.34 -0.42
C GLN A 17 -0.37 4.43 -1.92
N PHE A 18 -1.34 4.86 -2.73
CA PHE A 18 -1.15 5.05 -4.16
C PHE A 18 -0.02 6.04 -4.48
N PHE A 19 0.01 7.20 -3.82
CA PHE A 19 1.09 8.18 -4.05
C PHE A 19 2.46 7.63 -3.69
N ALA A 20 2.59 6.90 -2.58
CA ALA A 20 3.87 6.28 -2.22
C ALA A 20 4.28 5.17 -3.22
N VAL A 21 3.33 4.41 -3.78
CA VAL A 21 3.62 3.45 -4.86
C VAL A 21 4.13 4.19 -6.11
N TRP A 22 3.47 5.28 -6.49
CA TRP A 22 3.87 6.08 -7.64
C TRP A 22 5.26 6.70 -7.46
N ASP A 23 5.53 7.35 -6.33
CA ASP A 23 6.86 7.91 -6.04
C ASP A 23 7.93 6.81 -5.99
N GLY A 24 7.59 5.64 -5.43
CA GLY A 24 8.45 4.46 -5.48
C GLY A 24 8.75 4.00 -6.90
N ALA A 25 7.75 4.01 -7.80
CA ALA A 25 7.90 3.62 -9.19
C ALA A 25 8.73 4.64 -9.97
N GLU A 26 8.49 5.94 -9.77
CA GLU A 26 9.27 7.02 -10.37
C GLU A 26 10.74 6.91 -9.97
N HIS A 27 11.00 6.76 -8.67
CA HIS A 27 12.35 6.65 -8.13
C HIS A 27 13.07 5.38 -8.60
N PHE A 28 12.38 4.22 -8.58
CA PHE A 28 12.95 2.95 -9.03
C PHE A 28 13.31 2.94 -10.51
N LEU A 29 12.47 3.56 -11.35
CA LEU A 29 12.69 3.63 -12.80
C LEU A 29 13.65 4.75 -13.23
N GLY A 30 14.06 5.62 -12.30
CA GLY A 30 14.83 6.83 -12.64
C GLY A 30 14.06 7.75 -13.58
N ALA A 31 12.74 7.81 -13.43
CA ALA A 31 11.83 8.45 -14.37
C ALA A 31 11.79 9.98 -14.20
N GLU A 32 12.87 10.67 -14.56
CA GLU A 32 12.98 12.13 -14.36
C GLU A 32 12.23 12.94 -15.42
N SER A 33 12.10 12.41 -16.64
CA SER A 33 11.40 13.08 -17.73
C SER A 33 9.89 13.09 -17.54
N PHE A 34 9.19 14.09 -18.09
CA PHE A 34 7.73 14.19 -18.04
C PHE A 34 7.03 12.90 -18.55
N ILE A 35 7.52 12.34 -19.66
CA ILE A 35 7.00 11.09 -20.23
C ILE A 35 7.25 9.92 -19.28
N GLY A 36 8.43 9.86 -18.66
CA GLY A 36 8.77 8.86 -17.66
C GLY A 36 7.82 8.91 -16.45
N LYS A 37 7.59 10.10 -15.90
CA LYS A 37 6.66 10.29 -14.77
C LYS A 37 5.24 9.89 -15.12
N ALA A 38 4.77 10.24 -16.32
CA ALA A 38 3.45 9.84 -16.81
C ALA A 38 3.34 8.31 -16.95
N PHE A 39 4.38 7.65 -17.45
CA PHE A 39 4.42 6.19 -17.52
C PHE A 39 4.41 5.56 -16.12
N ALA A 40 5.22 6.07 -15.18
CA ALA A 40 5.27 5.60 -13.80
C ALA A 40 3.91 5.76 -13.11
N PHE A 41 3.21 6.86 -13.33
CA PHE A 41 1.84 7.09 -12.83
C PHE A 41 0.87 6.04 -13.35
N VAL A 42 0.83 5.83 -14.67
CA VAL A 42 -0.08 4.86 -15.30
C VAL A 42 0.24 3.44 -14.85
N ALA A 43 1.51 3.05 -14.79
CA ALA A 43 1.92 1.75 -14.27
C ALA A 43 1.47 1.56 -12.81
N SER A 44 1.60 2.60 -11.99
CA SER A 44 1.21 2.57 -10.57
C SER A 44 -0.28 2.39 -10.35
N LEU A 45 -1.14 2.85 -11.27
CA LEU A 45 -2.58 2.57 -11.24
C LEU A 45 -2.88 1.06 -11.29
N PHE A 46 -2.04 0.26 -11.94
CA PHE A 46 -2.21 -1.19 -11.98
C PHE A 46 -1.44 -1.90 -10.86
N VAL A 47 -0.19 -1.48 -10.63
CA VAL A 47 0.71 -2.09 -9.65
C VAL A 47 0.16 -1.98 -8.23
N THR A 48 -0.50 -0.88 -7.88
CA THR A 48 -1.11 -0.68 -6.55
C THR A 48 -2.11 -1.78 -6.18
N TYR A 49 -2.75 -2.43 -7.17
CA TYR A 49 -3.71 -3.52 -6.92
C TYR A 49 -3.07 -4.90 -6.87
N ILE A 50 -1.79 -5.05 -7.19
CA ILE A 50 -1.07 -6.31 -7.07
C ILE A 50 -0.54 -6.40 -5.64
N PRO A 51 -1.06 -7.29 -4.77
CA PRO A 51 -0.87 -7.17 -3.32
C PRO A 51 0.61 -7.11 -2.89
N LEU A 52 1.44 -8.03 -3.38
CA LEU A 52 2.86 -8.04 -3.02
C LEU A 52 3.66 -6.95 -3.73
N LEU A 53 3.44 -6.76 -5.03
CA LEU A 53 4.22 -5.81 -5.81
C LEU A 53 3.92 -4.36 -5.40
N GLY A 54 2.64 -4.00 -5.31
CA GLY A 54 2.21 -2.69 -4.83
C GLY A 54 2.67 -2.42 -3.40
N SER A 55 2.58 -3.40 -2.51
CA SER A 55 3.07 -3.21 -1.13
C SER A 55 4.58 -3.03 -1.07
N ALA A 56 5.35 -3.81 -1.82
CA ALA A 56 6.81 -3.67 -1.86
C ALA A 56 7.24 -2.32 -2.44
N LEU A 57 6.64 -1.91 -3.56
CA LEU A 57 6.91 -0.61 -4.18
C LEU A 57 6.49 0.57 -3.29
N GLY A 58 5.34 0.44 -2.63
CA GLY A 58 4.86 1.45 -1.69
C GLY A 58 5.75 1.59 -0.47
N VAL A 59 6.25 0.48 0.09
CA VAL A 59 7.26 0.51 1.15
C VAL A 59 8.52 1.20 0.64
N TYR A 60 9.01 0.82 -0.54
CA TYR A 60 10.19 1.41 -1.15
C TYR A 60 10.05 2.93 -1.36
N GLY A 61 8.92 3.40 -1.88
CA GLY A 61 8.65 4.83 -2.05
C GLY A 61 8.56 5.56 -0.71
N ALA A 62 7.80 5.03 0.25
CA ALA A 62 7.69 5.64 1.57
C ALA A 62 9.04 5.72 2.30
N THR A 63 9.92 4.73 2.14
CA THR A 63 11.22 4.74 2.83
C THR A 63 12.26 5.60 2.12
N ASN A 64 12.34 5.57 0.79
CA ASN A 64 13.42 6.22 0.04
C ASN A 64 13.05 7.61 -0.49
N VAL A 65 11.75 7.92 -0.59
CA VAL A 65 11.26 9.22 -1.09
C VAL A 65 10.63 10.05 0.01
N TRP A 66 9.93 9.41 0.96
CA TRP A 66 9.25 10.13 2.06
C TRP A 66 9.99 10.07 3.40
N ASP A 67 11.15 9.41 3.46
CA ASP A 67 11.97 9.22 4.67
C ASP A 67 11.22 8.55 5.83
N TRP A 68 10.21 7.74 5.55
CA TRP A 68 9.53 6.98 6.59
C TRP A 68 10.41 5.81 7.06
N SER A 69 10.38 5.56 8.37
CA SER A 69 10.98 4.34 8.91
C SER A 69 10.34 3.09 8.30
N ILE A 70 11.15 2.07 7.97
CA ILE A 70 10.70 0.79 7.39
C ILE A 70 9.50 0.19 8.15
N THR A 71 9.50 0.25 9.49
CA THR A 71 8.40 -0.28 10.31
C THR A 71 7.06 0.40 10.02
N LYS A 72 7.03 1.74 9.92
CA LYS A 72 5.81 2.50 9.58
C LYS A 72 5.33 2.14 8.17
N SER A 73 6.25 2.04 7.23
CA SER A 73 5.93 1.67 5.85
C SER A 73 5.36 0.25 5.77
N LEU A 74 5.96 -0.73 6.45
CA LEU A 74 5.44 -2.10 6.49
C LEU A 74 4.04 -2.18 7.09
N LEU A 75 3.78 -1.46 8.18
CA LEU A 75 2.45 -1.41 8.79
C LEU A 75 1.41 -0.79 7.85
N LEU A 76 1.78 0.28 7.13
CA LEU A 76 0.90 0.92 6.18
C LEU A 76 0.57 -0.02 5.00
N PHE A 77 1.56 -0.67 4.40
CA PHE A 77 1.37 -1.41 3.13
C PHE A 77 0.96 -2.86 3.33
N PHE A 78 1.44 -3.54 4.37
CA PHE A 78 1.13 -4.95 4.65
C PHE A 78 0.00 -5.13 5.67
N TRP A 79 -0.89 -4.14 5.83
CA TRP A 79 -2.01 -4.19 6.78
C TRP A 79 -2.93 -5.40 6.58
N TYR A 80 -3.03 -5.93 5.37
CA TYR A 80 -3.85 -7.10 5.05
C TYR A 80 -3.29 -8.39 5.65
N VAL A 81 -1.99 -8.47 5.97
CA VAL A 81 -1.35 -9.65 6.58
C VAL A 81 -1.90 -9.93 7.98
N PRO A 82 -1.84 -9.00 8.96
CA PRO A 82 -2.43 -9.24 10.27
C PRO A 82 -3.94 -9.46 10.18
N VAL A 83 -4.65 -8.78 9.26
CA VAL A 83 -6.07 -9.03 9.03
C VAL A 83 -6.33 -10.47 8.59
N TYR A 84 -5.57 -10.97 7.62
CA TYR A 84 -5.68 -12.35 7.15
C TYR A 84 -5.38 -13.39 8.24
N ILE A 85 -4.35 -13.14 9.08
CA ILE A 85 -4.02 -13.99 10.24
C ILE A 85 -5.20 -14.05 11.22
N LEU A 86 -5.84 -12.92 11.51
CA LEU A 86 -7.00 -12.86 12.39
C LEU A 86 -8.19 -13.64 11.82
N PHE A 87 -8.44 -13.55 10.51
CA PHE A 87 -9.50 -14.32 9.85
C PHE A 87 -9.27 -15.83 9.94
N ILE A 88 -8.04 -16.28 9.68
CA ILE A 88 -7.67 -17.70 9.81
C ILE A 88 -7.86 -18.16 11.27
N GLY A 89 -7.33 -17.40 12.23
CA GLY A 89 -7.44 -17.72 13.66
C GLY A 89 -8.89 -17.80 14.12
N TYR A 90 -9.74 -16.88 13.66
CA TYR A 90 -11.17 -16.91 13.93
C TYR A 90 -11.84 -18.16 13.35
N GLY A 91 -11.53 -18.52 12.10
CA GLY A 91 -12.05 -19.74 11.47
C GLY A 91 -11.77 -20.99 12.29
N PHE A 92 -10.51 -21.18 12.72
CA PHE A 92 -10.14 -22.31 13.57
C PHE A 92 -10.88 -22.36 14.92
N ILE A 93 -11.23 -21.21 15.50
CA ILE A 93 -11.99 -21.14 16.76
C ILE A 93 -13.48 -21.39 16.51
N ALA A 94 -14.02 -20.85 15.42
CA ALA A 94 -15.42 -20.99 15.05
C ALA A 94 -15.77 -22.43 14.68
N ASP A 95 -14.89 -23.13 13.94
CA ASP A 95 -15.08 -24.52 13.52
C ASP A 95 -14.97 -25.54 14.68
N ARG A 96 -14.53 -25.10 15.87
CA ARG A 96 -14.47 -25.92 17.09
C ARG A 96 -15.71 -25.82 17.98
N LYS A 97 -16.72 -25.04 17.59
CA LYS A 97 -18.01 -24.93 18.28
C LYS A 97 -19.08 -25.68 17.51
#